data_AF-A0A7V0YUL2-F1
#
_entry.id   AF-A0A7V0YUL2-F1
#
_cell.length_a   1.000
_cell.length_b   1.000
_cell.length_c   1.000
_cell.angle_alpha   90.00
_cell.angle_beta   90.00
_cell.angle_gamma   90.00
#
_symmetry.space_group_name_H-M   'P 1'
#
loop_
_entity.id
_entity.type
_entity.pdbx_description
1 polymer ?
#
loop_
_entity_poly.entity_id
_entity_poly.type
_entity_poly.pdbx_seq_one_letter_code
_entity_poly.pdbx_strand_id
1 'polypeptide(L)'
;KMTEMIGKREGLGNILAEGVMRASKKIGKGSEKYALHVKGQELPMHEPRGKRSLVYAYSLSPTGADHMEAPHDVFFELANAENHALSPLGLTESVDTLDMGPKKIKTFIYAKQLDDFYNSIGMCRRTYRTFFHIKNR
;
A
#
# COMPACT_ATOMS: atom_id res chain seq x y z
N LYS A 1 23.19 -14.55 7.55
CA LYS A 1 24.44 -13.76 7.59
C LYS A 1 24.21 -12.28 7.31
N MET A 2 23.67 -11.87 6.15
CA MET A 2 23.49 -10.43 5.84
C MET A 2 22.53 -9.70 6.81
N THR A 3 21.39 -10.30 7.15
CA THR A 3 20.43 -9.72 8.10
C THR A 3 21.03 -9.44 9.47
N GLU A 4 21.88 -10.34 9.97
CA GLU A 4 22.62 -10.17 11.22
C GLU A 4 23.63 -9.02 11.12
N MET A 5 24.38 -8.93 10.01
CA MET A 5 25.31 -7.83 9.76
C MET A 5 24.58 -6.48 9.68
N ILE A 6 23.37 -6.43 9.12
CA ILE A 6 22.53 -5.24 9.10
C ILE A 6 22.14 -4.86 10.53
N GLY A 7 21.62 -5.82 11.31
CA GLY A 7 21.22 -5.59 12.70
C GLY A 7 22.37 -5.13 13.59
N LYS A 8 23.58 -5.67 13.38
CA LYS A 8 24.80 -5.31 14.11
C LYS A 8 25.58 -4.14 13.49
N ARG A 9 25.15 -3.64 12.32
CA ARG A 9 25.84 -2.60 11.53
C ARG A 9 27.32 -2.91 11.25
N GLU A 10 27.60 -4.12 10.77
CA GLU A 10 28.96 -4.60 10.48
C GLU A 10 29.25 -4.62 8.96
N GLY A 11 30.40 -4.08 8.55
CA GLY A 11 30.83 -4.08 7.15
C GLY A 11 29.79 -3.45 6.20
N LEU A 12 29.38 -4.20 5.16
CA LEU A 12 28.31 -3.78 4.25
C LEU A 12 26.96 -3.58 4.96
N GLY A 13 26.71 -4.31 6.05
CA GLY A 13 25.50 -4.19 6.86
C GLY A 13 25.28 -2.80 7.43
N ASN A 14 26.36 -2.05 7.75
CA ASN A 14 26.25 -0.67 8.21
C ASN A 14 25.66 0.26 7.12
N ILE A 15 25.97 0.00 5.85
CA ILE A 15 25.42 0.77 4.73
C ILE A 15 23.97 0.38 4.48
N LEU A 16 23.66 -0.92 4.47
CA LEU A 16 22.33 -1.43 4.19
C LEU A 16 21.32 -1.13 5.31
N ALA A 17 21.77 -0.97 6.55
CA ALA A 17 20.93 -0.57 7.70
C ALA A 17 20.32 0.84 7.55
N GLU A 18 20.78 1.63 6.58
CA GLU A 18 20.24 2.96 6.30
C GLU A 18 18.99 2.95 5.40
N GLY A 19 18.56 1.79 4.90
CA GLY A 19 17.45 1.69 3.95
C GLY A 19 17.89 1.97 2.51
N VAL A 20 17.08 1.56 1.54
CA VAL A 20 17.48 1.44 0.13
C VAL A 20 17.86 2.79 -0.51
N MET A 21 17.17 3.87 -0.12
CA MET A 21 17.42 5.21 -0.65
C MET A 21 18.81 5.74 -0.25
N ARG A 22 19.20 5.56 1.02
CA ARG A 22 20.49 6.04 1.53
C ARG A 22 21.62 5.07 1.19
N ALA A 23 21.34 3.77 1.24
CA ALA A 23 22.31 2.74 0.90
C ALA A 23 22.76 2.86 -0.56
N SER A 24 21.84 3.05 -1.51
CA SER A 24 22.18 3.21 -2.93
C SER A 24 23.06 4.43 -3.20
N LYS A 25 22.75 5.59 -2.61
CA LYS A 25 23.61 6.80 -2.70
C LYS A 25 25.02 6.57 -2.17
N LYS A 26 25.18 5.79 -1.10
CA LYS A 26 26.49 5.46 -0.52
C LYS A 26 27.27 4.44 -1.37
N ILE A 27 26.58 3.46 -1.95
CA ILE A 27 27.18 2.45 -2.83
C ILE A 27 27.59 3.09 -4.16
N GLY A 28 26.79 4.03 -4.66
CA GLY A 28 27.00 4.72 -5.93
C GLY A 28 26.94 3.77 -7.12
N LYS A 29 27.72 4.07 -8.17
CA LYS A 29 27.87 3.24 -9.38
C LYS A 29 26.55 2.95 -10.11
N GLY A 30 25.58 3.86 -10.03
CA GLY A 30 24.27 3.70 -10.64
C GLY A 30 23.36 2.71 -9.91
N SER A 31 23.69 2.33 -8.68
CA SER A 31 22.83 1.45 -7.85
C SER A 31 21.47 2.07 -7.53
N GLU A 32 21.34 3.39 -7.65
CA GLU A 32 20.09 4.14 -7.50
C GLU A 32 19.00 3.65 -8.48
N LYS A 33 19.38 3.12 -9.64
CA LYS A 33 18.43 2.55 -10.63
C LYS A 33 17.69 1.32 -10.12
N TYR A 34 18.23 0.66 -9.09
CA TYR A 34 17.64 -0.52 -8.45
C TYR A 34 16.99 -0.19 -7.09
N ALA A 35 17.08 1.06 -6.65
CA ALA A 35 16.55 1.51 -5.37
C ALA A 35 15.08 1.91 -5.49
N LEU A 36 14.18 0.92 -5.48
CA LEU A 36 12.75 1.15 -5.58
C LEU A 36 12.16 1.63 -4.25
N HIS A 37 11.81 2.91 -4.17
CA HIS A 37 11.20 3.51 -2.98
C HIS A 37 10.28 4.69 -3.33
N VAL A 38 9.36 5.03 -2.43
CA VAL A 38 8.64 6.31 -2.43
C VAL A 38 8.91 7.02 -1.11
N LYS A 39 9.38 8.26 -1.16
CA LYS A 39 9.78 9.08 0.02
C LYS A 39 10.82 8.39 0.93
N GLY A 40 11.59 7.46 0.40
CA GLY A 40 12.63 6.71 1.11
C GLY A 40 12.18 5.36 1.67
N GLN A 41 10.88 5.06 1.66
CA GLN A 41 10.31 3.79 2.08
C GLN A 41 10.28 2.79 0.92
N GLU A 42 10.77 1.58 1.14
CA GLU A 42 10.81 0.48 0.16
C GLU A 42 9.41 0.12 -0.35
N LEU A 43 9.30 -0.23 -1.65
CA LEU A 43 8.04 -0.71 -2.22
C LEU A 43 7.58 -2.03 -1.55
N PRO A 44 6.29 -2.17 -1.21
CA PRO A 44 5.71 -3.45 -0.79
C PRO A 44 5.65 -4.49 -1.93
N MET A 45 5.33 -5.74 -1.58
CA MET A 45 5.25 -6.88 -2.51
C MET A 45 3.99 -6.88 -3.41
N HIS A 46 3.59 -5.72 -3.93
CA HIS A 46 2.47 -5.60 -4.85
C HIS A 46 2.81 -4.67 -6.01
N GLU A 47 2.60 -5.17 -7.23
CA GLU A 47 2.92 -4.50 -8.48
C GLU A 47 1.85 -3.46 -8.86
N PRO A 48 2.14 -2.14 -8.78
CA PRO A 48 1.15 -1.09 -9.05
C PRO A 48 0.76 -0.99 -10.52
N ARG A 49 1.56 -1.53 -11.46
CA ARG A 49 1.18 -1.57 -12.90
C ARG A 49 -0.04 -2.44 -13.16
N GLY A 50 -0.23 -3.49 -12.35
CA GLY A 50 -1.39 -4.39 -12.41
C GLY A 50 -2.47 -4.10 -11.38
N LYS A 51 -2.28 -3.10 -10.51
CA LYS A 51 -3.23 -2.66 -9.47
C LYS A 51 -3.14 -1.14 -9.31
N ARG A 52 -3.86 -0.42 -10.17
CA ARG A 52 -3.68 1.03 -10.33
C ARG A 52 -4.03 1.84 -9.09
N SER A 53 -4.89 1.34 -8.19
CA SER A 53 -5.13 2.02 -6.91
C SER A 53 -3.87 2.15 -6.05
N LEU A 54 -2.92 1.20 -6.18
CA LEU A 54 -1.66 1.24 -5.44
C LEU A 54 -0.73 2.35 -5.92
N VAL A 55 -0.87 2.82 -7.17
CA VAL A 55 -0.14 4.00 -7.64
C VAL A 55 -0.47 5.20 -6.76
N TYR A 56 -1.76 5.40 -6.46
CA TYR A 56 -2.21 6.47 -5.57
C TYR A 56 -1.78 6.22 -4.13
N ALA A 57 -1.96 5.00 -3.61
CA ALA A 57 -1.56 4.65 -2.25
C ALA A 57 -0.08 4.95 -1.98
N TYR A 58 0.81 4.46 -2.86
CA TYR A 58 2.24 4.64 -2.69
C TYR A 58 2.67 6.10 -2.88
N SER A 59 2.08 6.81 -3.85
CA SER A 59 2.48 8.20 -4.15
C SER A 59 2.01 9.19 -3.09
N LEU A 60 0.77 9.01 -2.59
CA LEU A 60 0.11 9.96 -1.70
C LEU A 60 0.34 9.67 -0.22
N SER A 61 0.68 8.43 0.15
CA SER A 61 0.94 8.07 1.55
C SER A 61 1.94 9.03 2.22
N PRO A 62 1.66 9.52 3.44
CA PRO A 62 2.56 10.41 4.16
C PRO A 62 3.84 9.69 4.63
N THR A 63 3.81 8.37 4.79
CA THR A 63 4.93 7.55 5.30
C THR A 63 5.78 6.92 4.20
N GLY A 64 5.40 7.08 2.93
CA GLY A 64 6.08 6.48 1.78
C GLY A 64 5.31 5.28 1.22
N ALA A 65 5.97 4.40 0.46
CA ALA A 65 5.28 3.29 -0.21
C ALA A 65 4.70 2.28 0.80
N ASP A 66 3.40 2.39 1.08
CA ASP A 66 2.68 1.49 1.97
C ASP A 66 1.37 1.01 1.35
N HIS A 67 1.14 -0.30 1.40
CA HIS A 67 -0.07 -0.96 0.91
C HIS A 67 -1.21 -0.94 1.95
N MET A 68 -0.90 -0.54 3.17
CA MET A 68 -1.89 -0.42 4.24
C MET A 68 -2.67 0.90 4.18
N GLU A 69 -2.23 1.84 3.35
CA GLU A 69 -2.79 3.19 3.22
C GLU A 69 -4.18 3.23 2.56
N ALA A 70 -4.49 2.27 1.68
CA ALA A 70 -5.78 2.18 1.00
C ALA A 70 -6.08 0.76 0.52
N PRO A 71 -7.33 0.40 0.18
CA PRO A 71 -7.64 -0.91 -0.35
C PRO A 71 -7.06 -1.14 -1.75
N HIS A 72 -6.74 -2.40 -2.02
CA HIS A 72 -6.31 -2.85 -3.35
C HIS A 72 -7.52 -2.90 -4.29
N ASP A 73 -7.27 -2.78 -5.59
CA ASP A 73 -8.29 -2.82 -6.63
C ASP A 73 -9.24 -4.02 -6.59
N VAL A 74 -8.79 -5.17 -6.08
CA VAL A 74 -9.64 -6.36 -5.91
C VAL A 74 -10.90 -6.05 -5.07
N PHE A 75 -10.78 -5.16 -4.08
CA PHE A 75 -11.93 -4.73 -3.27
C PHE A 75 -12.88 -3.79 -4.03
N PHE A 76 -12.39 -3.12 -5.07
CA PHE A 76 -13.18 -2.23 -5.93
C PHE A 76 -13.83 -2.98 -7.09
N GLU A 77 -13.22 -4.05 -7.59
CA GLU A 77 -13.85 -4.91 -8.61
C GLU A 77 -14.97 -5.76 -8.02
N LEU A 78 -14.74 -6.30 -6.81
CA LEU A 78 -15.74 -7.09 -6.08
C LEU A 78 -16.92 -6.25 -5.57
N ALA A 79 -16.98 -4.95 -5.86
CA ALA A 79 -18.08 -4.08 -5.47
C ALA A 79 -19.41 -4.40 -6.18
N ASN A 80 -19.39 -5.24 -7.23
CA ASN A 80 -20.60 -5.76 -7.87
C ASN A 80 -21.23 -6.97 -7.16
N ALA A 81 -20.60 -7.51 -6.12
CA ALA A 81 -21.21 -8.54 -5.28
C ALA A 81 -22.07 -7.84 -4.21
N GLU A 82 -23.33 -8.24 -4.06
CA GLU A 82 -24.17 -7.82 -2.94
C GLU A 82 -23.38 -7.97 -1.63
N ASN A 83 -23.35 -6.92 -0.80
CA ASN A 83 -22.66 -6.87 0.51
C ASN A 83 -21.12 -6.95 0.49
N HIS A 84 -20.45 -6.18 -0.36
CA HIS A 84 -18.99 -6.01 -0.24
C HIS A 84 -18.62 -4.99 0.88
N ALA A 85 -17.39 -5.07 1.38
CA ALA A 85 -16.98 -4.39 2.60
C ALA A 85 -17.00 -2.85 2.58
N LEU A 86 -17.17 -2.26 1.39
CA LEU A 86 -17.17 -0.81 1.19
C LEU A 86 -18.57 -0.27 0.85
N SER A 87 -19.61 -1.11 0.75
CA SER A 87 -20.99 -0.65 0.50
C SER A 87 -21.51 0.35 1.53
N PRO A 88 -21.18 0.25 2.85
CA PRO A 88 -21.60 1.26 3.82
C PRO A 88 -21.05 2.67 3.56
N LEU A 89 -19.98 2.80 2.76
CA LEU A 89 -19.44 4.08 2.31
C LEU A 89 -20.13 4.62 1.04
N GLY A 90 -21.16 3.93 0.54
CA GLY A 90 -21.81 4.26 -0.73
C GLY A 90 -21.01 3.89 -1.97
N LEU A 91 -19.97 3.06 -1.82
CA LEU A 91 -19.09 2.61 -2.92
C LEU A 91 -19.64 1.35 -3.59
N THR A 92 -20.88 1.38 -4.10
CA THR A 92 -21.62 0.19 -4.55
C THR A 92 -21.36 -0.26 -5.99
N GLU A 93 -20.55 0.48 -6.74
CA GLU A 93 -20.28 0.17 -8.14
C GLU A 93 -18.88 -0.38 -8.30
N SER A 94 -18.71 -1.40 -9.17
CA SER A 94 -17.37 -1.85 -9.51
C SER A 94 -16.55 -0.79 -10.23
N VAL A 95 -15.25 -0.85 -9.98
CA VAL A 95 -14.25 -0.07 -10.71
C VAL A 95 -13.18 -1.03 -11.20
N ASP A 96 -12.98 -1.05 -12.52
CA ASP A 96 -11.94 -1.84 -13.19
C ASP A 96 -10.55 -1.59 -12.59
N THR A 97 -9.74 -2.63 -12.42
CA THR A 97 -8.40 -2.55 -11.81
C THR A 97 -7.43 -1.62 -12.53
N LEU A 98 -7.56 -1.47 -13.85
CA LEU A 98 -6.69 -0.66 -14.68
C LEU A 98 -7.21 0.76 -14.89
N ASP A 99 -8.45 1.06 -14.47
CA ASP A 99 -9.01 2.40 -14.53
C ASP A 99 -8.24 3.39 -13.65
N MET A 100 -8.01 4.58 -14.19
CA MET A 100 -7.39 5.74 -13.52
C MET A 100 -8.31 6.96 -13.57
N GLY A 101 -9.56 6.80 -14.01
CA GLY A 101 -10.52 7.88 -14.16
C GLY A 101 -11.05 8.43 -12.83
N PRO A 102 -11.92 9.46 -12.89
CA PRO A 102 -12.49 10.12 -11.72
C PRO A 102 -13.21 9.17 -10.75
N LYS A 103 -13.84 8.10 -11.29
CA LYS A 103 -14.50 7.08 -10.48
C LYS A 103 -13.50 6.35 -9.58
N LYS A 104 -12.36 5.89 -10.12
CA LYS A 104 -11.29 5.28 -9.33
C LYS A 104 -10.78 6.23 -8.24
N ILE A 105 -10.52 7.48 -8.60
CA ILE A 105 -10.00 8.49 -7.67
C ILE A 105 -10.98 8.72 -6.51
N LYS A 106 -12.27 8.89 -6.82
CA LYS A 106 -13.33 9.04 -5.81
C LYS A 106 -13.33 7.84 -4.86
N THR A 107 -13.41 6.62 -5.40
CA THR A 107 -13.43 5.39 -4.61
C THR A 107 -12.17 5.25 -3.74
N PHE A 108 -11.00 5.57 -4.27
CA PHE A 108 -9.74 5.57 -3.54
C PHE A 108 -9.76 6.54 -2.36
N ILE A 109 -10.22 7.80 -2.55
CA ILE A 109 -10.24 8.81 -1.50
C ILE A 109 -11.14 8.38 -0.33
N TYR A 110 -12.38 7.95 -0.62
CA TYR A 110 -13.30 7.51 0.43
C TYR A 110 -12.77 6.28 1.17
N ALA A 111 -12.19 5.32 0.45
CA ALA A 111 -11.63 4.13 1.06
C ALA A 111 -10.39 4.43 1.92
N LYS A 112 -9.54 5.37 1.48
CA LYS A 112 -8.40 5.86 2.26
C LYS A 112 -8.86 6.58 3.53
N GLN A 113 -9.88 7.44 3.45
CA GLN A 113 -10.43 8.12 4.63
C GLN A 113 -10.91 7.13 5.71
N LEU A 114 -11.47 5.98 5.29
CA LEU A 114 -11.82 4.91 6.23
C LEU A 114 -10.59 4.31 6.90
N ASP A 115 -9.54 4.00 6.14
CA ASP A 115 -8.29 3.45 6.69
C ASP A 115 -7.60 4.48 7.63
N ASP A 116 -7.61 5.78 7.28
CA ASP A 116 -7.10 6.87 8.12
C ASP A 116 -7.91 7.03 9.43
N PHE A 117 -9.24 6.92 9.35
CA PHE A 117 -10.09 6.91 10.53
C PHE A 117 -9.74 5.75 11.46
N TYR A 118 -9.50 4.55 10.90
CA TYR A 118 -9.16 3.35 11.66
C TYR A 118 -7.82 3.50 12.37
N ASN A 119 -6.82 4.05 11.67
CA ASN A 119 -5.53 4.40 12.26
C ASN A 119 -5.68 5.40 13.41
N SER A 120 -6.61 6.36 13.30
CA SER A 120 -6.86 7.38 14.33
C SER A 120 -7.52 6.82 15.60
N ILE A 121 -8.40 5.82 15.47
CA ILE A 121 -9.07 5.17 16.63
C ILE A 121 -8.34 3.91 17.12
N GLY A 122 -7.17 3.60 16.54
CA GLY A 122 -6.39 2.40 16.87
C GLY A 122 -7.08 1.09 16.49
N MET A 123 -8.07 1.13 15.60
CA MET A 123 -8.79 -0.07 15.16
C MET A 123 -7.98 -0.78 14.07
N CYS A 124 -7.78 -2.09 14.25
CA CYS A 124 -7.13 -2.90 13.23
C CYS A 124 -7.97 -2.91 11.95
N ARG A 125 -7.38 -2.51 10.83
CA ARG A 125 -7.99 -2.56 9.49
C ARG A 125 -8.64 -3.89 9.12
N ARG A 126 -8.18 -5.02 9.69
CA ARG A 126 -8.77 -6.34 9.42
C ARG A 126 -10.17 -6.53 10.00
N THR A 127 -10.59 -5.71 10.97
CA THR A 127 -11.91 -5.88 11.63
C THR A 127 -13.06 -5.73 10.64
N TYR A 128 -13.06 -4.69 9.79
CA TYR A 128 -14.11 -4.53 8.78
C TYR A 128 -13.92 -5.43 7.57
N ARG A 129 -12.69 -5.80 7.20
CA ARG A 129 -12.45 -6.79 6.12
C ARG A 129 -13.01 -8.18 6.46
N THR A 130 -12.96 -8.60 7.72
CA THR A 130 -13.43 -9.92 8.16
C THR A 130 -14.93 -9.95 8.43
N PHE A 131 -15.53 -8.84 8.87
CA PHE A 131 -16.97 -8.79 9.20
C PHE A 131 -17.87 -9.16 8.00
N PHE A 132 -17.44 -8.87 6.77
CA PHE A 132 -18.18 -9.23 5.56
C PHE A 132 -17.93 -10.67 5.09
N HIS A 133 -16.76 -11.25 5.38
CA HIS A 133 -16.49 -12.66 5.10
C HIS A 133 -17.32 -13.62 5.97
N ILE A 134 -17.75 -13.18 7.15
CA ILE A 134 -18.61 -13.95 8.05
C ILE A 134 -20.08 -13.86 7.64
N LYS A 135 -20.54 -12.72 7.10
CA LYS A 135 -21.94 -12.55 6.66
C LYS A 135 -22.29 -13.23 5.32
N ASN A 136 -21.28 -13.59 4.53
CA ASN A 136 -21.45 -14.29 3.24
C ASN A 136 -21.12 -15.81 3.33
N ARG A 137 -21.23 -16.40 4.53
CA ARG A 137 -21.22 -17.86 4.76
C ARG A 137 -22.53 -18.32 5.35
#